data_AF-A0ABD3L7C3-F1
#
_entry.id   AF-A0ABD3L7C3-F1
#
_cell.length_a   1.000
_cell.length_b   1.000
_cell.length_c   1.000
_cell.angle_alpha   90.00
_cell.angle_beta   90.00
_cell.angle_gamma   90.00
#
_symmetry.space_group_name_H-M   'P 1'
#
loop_
_entity.id
_entity.type
_entity.pdbx_description
1 polymer ?
#
loop_
_entity_poly.entity_id
_entity_poly.type
_entity_poly.pdbx_seq_one_letter_code
_entity_poly.pdbx_strand_id
1 'polypeptide(L)'
;MARGMNMLVLMVFLGAAIQSCRAQTTHVVGDSLGWVVPPGGAIAYSTWAANETFVVGDTLVFNFTTGMDDVAKVTKAAYDSCNFTSPISRWTNGPATITLNQSGEHFFISTFDRRCSLGEKLAINVSAASGPAPAPTTTPTPPAASAPTPTTTPTRSPVTYTVGDVVGWNVLVNTTQAYALWAANKTFMVGDTLVFNFVNGTQNVAEVTKSAYDSCNTTSTISVYTVPPVRIILAAPGEHFYTSTYPDRCSLGQKLAINVTSSSATTPSPSPAATTPSPSSLSPATRPSSTATPPSTSTSPSPPSTTTTTSERRKKKTRRSL
;
A
#
# COMPACT_ATOMS: atom_id res chain seq x y z
N MET A 1 24.91 -14.25 -59.94
CA MET A 1 23.90 -13.57 -59.10
C MET A 1 24.63 -12.66 -58.13
N ALA A 2 24.51 -11.32 -58.23
CA ALA A 2 25.34 -10.39 -57.42
C ALA A 2 24.81 -8.93 -57.30
N ARG A 3 23.50 -8.66 -57.46
CA ARG A 3 22.96 -7.28 -57.46
C ARG A 3 21.69 -7.04 -56.61
N GLY A 4 21.36 -7.96 -55.68
CA GLY A 4 20.18 -7.84 -54.81
C GLY A 4 20.47 -7.49 -53.34
N MET A 5 21.63 -7.88 -52.80
CA MET A 5 21.82 -7.92 -51.34
C MET A 5 22.02 -6.54 -50.67
N ASN A 6 22.56 -5.55 -51.38
CA ASN A 6 22.88 -4.23 -50.79
C ASN A 6 21.66 -3.34 -50.52
N MET A 7 20.51 -3.57 -51.18
CA MET A 7 19.33 -2.71 -50.98
C MET A 7 18.48 -3.12 -49.77
N LEU A 8 18.63 -4.36 -49.29
CA LEU A 8 17.92 -4.83 -48.08
C LEU A 8 18.62 -4.35 -46.79
N VAL A 9 19.96 -4.31 -46.78
CA VAL A 9 20.75 -3.92 -45.60
C VAL A 9 20.59 -2.43 -45.26
N LEU A 10 20.42 -1.57 -46.27
CA LEU A 10 20.25 -0.12 -46.05
C LEU A 10 18.90 0.26 -45.43
N MET A 11 17.91 -0.64 -45.44
CA MET A 11 16.57 -0.41 -44.85
C MET A 11 16.46 -0.82 -43.37
N VAL A 12 17.49 -1.42 -42.79
CA VAL A 12 17.47 -1.92 -41.39
C VAL A 12 18.05 -0.89 -40.39
N PHE A 13 18.78 0.12 -40.86
CA PHE A 13 19.45 1.14 -40.03
C PHE A 13 18.72 2.48 -39.90
N LEU A 14 17.42 2.54 -40.25
CA LEU A 14 16.55 3.70 -39.96
C LEU A 14 15.66 3.50 -38.72
N GLY A 15 16.02 2.54 -37.85
CA GLY A 15 15.30 2.22 -36.62
C GLY A 15 15.73 3.08 -35.42
N ALA A 16 14.75 3.69 -34.75
CA ALA A 16 14.82 4.15 -33.36
C ALA A 16 15.86 5.23 -33.00
N ALA A 17 15.81 6.37 -33.69
CA ALA A 17 16.15 7.67 -33.10
C ALA A 17 14.87 8.47 -32.78
N ILE A 18 13.89 7.83 -32.12
CA ILE A 18 12.67 8.51 -31.63
C ILE A 18 13.07 9.32 -30.41
N GLN A 19 13.54 10.54 -30.65
CA GLN A 19 13.84 11.51 -29.59
C GLN A 19 12.54 11.83 -28.86
N SER A 20 12.38 11.26 -27.67
CA SER A 20 11.20 11.44 -26.82
C SER A 20 11.17 12.85 -26.21
N CYS A 21 10.86 13.85 -27.04
CA CYS A 21 10.40 15.15 -26.59
C CYS A 21 9.09 14.95 -25.81
N ARG A 22 9.20 14.75 -24.49
CA ARG A 22 8.07 14.88 -23.59
C ARG A 22 7.53 16.31 -23.75
N ALA A 23 6.29 16.42 -24.17
CA ALA A 23 5.58 17.71 -24.14
C ALA A 23 5.45 18.16 -22.68
N GLN A 24 5.46 19.48 -22.47
CA GLN A 24 5.19 20.06 -21.16
C GLN A 24 3.75 19.70 -20.77
N THR A 25 3.60 19.00 -19.65
CA THR A 25 2.33 18.50 -19.15
C THR A 25 1.66 19.58 -18.31
N THR A 26 0.32 19.68 -18.40
CA THR A 26 -0.47 20.58 -17.56
C THR A 26 -1.28 19.74 -16.57
N HIS A 27 -0.95 19.85 -15.29
CA HIS A 27 -1.60 19.11 -14.21
C HIS A 27 -2.61 20.03 -13.51
N VAL A 28 -3.89 19.64 -13.51
CA VAL A 28 -4.95 20.39 -12.83
C VAL A 28 -5.02 19.95 -11.38
N VAL A 29 -4.63 20.82 -10.45
CA VAL A 29 -4.48 20.46 -9.04
C VAL A 29 -5.83 20.08 -8.43
N GLY A 30 -5.94 18.83 -7.99
CA GLY A 30 -7.16 18.25 -7.44
C GLY A 30 -8.19 17.81 -8.48
N ASP A 31 -7.87 17.82 -9.77
CA ASP A 31 -8.76 17.44 -10.87
C ASP A 31 -10.11 18.17 -10.82
N SER A 32 -11.20 17.44 -10.52
CA SER A 32 -12.57 17.95 -10.37
C SER A 32 -12.89 18.51 -8.97
N LEU A 33 -12.03 18.29 -7.97
CA LEU A 33 -12.11 18.94 -6.66
C LEU A 33 -11.60 20.38 -6.73
N GLY A 34 -10.63 20.65 -7.63
CA GLY A 34 -9.94 21.94 -7.72
C GLY A 34 -9.07 22.25 -6.50
N TRP A 35 -8.81 23.55 -6.28
CA TRP A 35 -8.10 24.05 -5.11
C TRP A 35 -9.10 24.64 -4.10
N VAL A 36 -9.42 23.82 -3.11
CA VAL A 36 -10.34 24.08 -1.98
C VAL A 36 -9.88 23.37 -0.70
N VAL A 37 -10.47 23.68 0.46
CA VAL A 37 -10.32 22.81 1.65
C VAL A 37 -10.93 21.44 1.35
N PRO A 38 -10.14 20.35 1.37
CA PRO A 38 -10.62 19.04 0.91
C PRO A 38 -11.46 18.32 1.99
N PRO A 39 -12.61 17.72 1.63
CA PRO A 39 -13.38 16.89 2.56
C PRO A 39 -12.58 15.61 2.88
N GLY A 40 -11.96 15.56 4.06
CA GLY A 40 -11.02 14.52 4.49
C GLY A 40 -9.60 15.01 4.78
N GLY A 41 -9.30 16.29 4.53
CA GLY A 41 -8.01 16.90 4.86
C GLY A 41 -6.90 16.60 3.86
N ALA A 42 -5.64 16.82 4.29
CA ALA A 42 -4.45 16.90 3.42
C ALA A 42 -4.21 15.67 2.52
N ILE A 43 -4.83 14.52 2.85
CA ILE A 43 -4.73 13.27 2.08
C ILE A 43 -5.19 13.43 0.62
N ALA A 44 -6.10 14.36 0.31
CA ALA A 44 -6.59 14.57 -1.05
C ALA A 44 -5.46 15.00 -2.01
N TYR A 45 -4.77 16.09 -1.72
CA TYR A 45 -3.69 16.59 -2.58
C TYR A 45 -2.46 15.70 -2.57
N SER A 46 -2.16 14.99 -1.48
CA SER A 46 -1.07 14.00 -1.49
C SER A 46 -1.41 12.73 -2.29
N THR A 47 -2.69 12.35 -2.36
CA THR A 47 -3.14 11.24 -3.21
C THR A 47 -3.10 11.64 -4.69
N TRP A 48 -3.61 12.83 -5.01
CA TRP A 48 -3.53 13.43 -6.35
C TRP A 48 -2.06 13.52 -6.82
N ALA A 49 -1.18 14.12 -6.03
CA ALA A 49 0.24 14.28 -6.34
C ALA A 49 0.99 12.95 -6.54
N ALA A 50 0.51 11.86 -5.94
CA ALA A 50 1.15 10.55 -6.06
C ALA A 50 0.71 9.75 -7.31
N ASN A 51 -0.36 10.17 -7.99
CA ASN A 51 -0.76 9.62 -9.29
C ASN A 51 -0.09 10.36 -10.46
N GLU A 52 0.45 11.56 -10.20
CA GLU A 52 1.07 12.44 -11.20
C GLU A 52 2.59 12.22 -11.31
N THR A 53 3.17 12.62 -12.44
CA THR A 53 4.64 12.61 -12.66
C THR A 53 5.09 13.97 -13.16
N PHE A 54 5.76 14.72 -12.29
CA PHE A 54 6.21 16.08 -12.56
C PHE A 54 7.65 16.12 -13.11
N VAL A 55 7.85 16.88 -14.18
CA VAL A 55 9.13 17.13 -14.85
C VAL A 55 9.38 18.64 -14.94
N VAL A 56 10.65 19.07 -14.97
CA VAL A 56 10.98 20.48 -15.18
C VAL A 56 10.41 20.97 -16.52
N GLY A 57 9.62 22.05 -16.47
CA GLY A 57 8.89 22.61 -17.61
C GLY A 57 7.39 22.29 -17.61
N ASP A 58 6.93 21.30 -16.85
CA ASP A 58 5.50 21.05 -16.66
C ASP A 58 4.84 22.20 -15.87
N THR A 59 3.50 22.27 -15.89
CA THR A 59 2.74 23.40 -15.33
C THR A 59 1.60 22.91 -14.44
N LEU A 60 1.48 23.49 -13.25
CA LEU A 60 0.35 23.31 -12.35
C LEU A 60 -0.73 24.35 -12.63
N VAL A 61 -2.00 23.94 -12.62
CA VAL A 61 -3.17 24.84 -12.67
C VAL A 61 -3.99 24.66 -11.40
N PHE A 62 -4.04 25.71 -10.57
CA PHE A 62 -4.81 25.77 -9.34
C PHE A 62 -6.15 26.47 -9.60
N ASN A 63 -7.23 25.69 -9.65
CA ASN A 63 -8.58 26.19 -9.90
C ASN A 63 -9.25 26.63 -8.58
N PHE A 64 -9.29 27.94 -8.32
CA PHE A 64 -9.99 28.55 -7.19
C PHE A 64 -10.68 29.87 -7.61
N THR A 65 -11.60 30.36 -6.79
CA THR A 65 -12.27 31.65 -7.02
C THR A 65 -11.43 32.81 -6.45
N THR A 66 -11.02 33.74 -7.31
CA THR A 66 -10.31 34.98 -6.92
C THR A 66 -10.98 35.67 -5.73
N GLY A 67 -10.21 35.93 -4.67
CA GLY A 67 -10.70 36.59 -3.45
C GLY A 67 -11.39 35.66 -2.43
N MET A 68 -11.67 34.39 -2.78
CA MET A 68 -12.08 33.35 -1.83
C MET A 68 -10.91 32.44 -1.41
N ASP A 69 -9.81 32.51 -2.16
CA ASP A 69 -8.61 31.69 -1.98
C ASP A 69 -7.35 32.33 -2.56
N ASP A 70 -6.21 31.69 -2.29
CA ASP A 70 -4.99 31.82 -3.06
C ASP A 70 -4.13 30.55 -3.02
N VAL A 71 -3.04 30.57 -3.78
CA VAL A 71 -1.94 29.62 -3.66
C VAL A 71 -0.64 30.36 -3.40
N ALA A 72 0.21 29.84 -2.51
CA ALA A 72 1.54 30.35 -2.24
C ALA A 72 2.59 29.24 -2.22
N LYS A 73 3.71 29.45 -2.93
CA LYS A 73 4.90 28.58 -2.83
C LYS A 73 5.65 28.93 -1.55
N VAL A 74 6.00 27.93 -0.75
CA VAL A 74 6.62 28.09 0.57
C VAL A 74 7.82 27.16 0.75
N THR A 75 8.58 27.34 1.83
CA THR A 75 9.63 26.38 2.24
C THR A 75 8.99 25.14 2.88
N LYS A 76 9.73 24.02 2.95
CA LYS A 76 9.23 22.80 3.61
C LYS A 76 8.78 23.06 5.06
N ALA A 77 9.57 23.80 5.85
CA ALA A 77 9.22 24.10 7.24
C ALA A 77 7.95 24.96 7.36
N ALA A 78 7.76 25.93 6.46
CA ALA A 78 6.56 26.75 6.39
C ALA A 78 5.33 25.93 5.92
N TYR A 79 5.50 24.99 5.00
CA TYR A 79 4.48 24.01 4.63
C TYR A 79 4.10 23.10 5.81
N ASP A 80 5.08 22.48 6.47
CA ASP A 80 4.87 21.54 7.58
C ASP A 80 4.13 22.22 8.74
N SER A 81 4.47 23.49 9.05
CA SER A 81 3.82 24.28 10.11
C SER A 81 2.60 25.12 9.68
N CYS A 82 2.23 25.09 8.39
CA CYS A 82 1.24 25.99 7.79
C CYS A 82 1.48 27.49 8.06
N ASN A 83 2.75 27.91 8.09
CA ASN A 83 3.14 29.30 8.25
C ASN A 83 3.12 30.04 6.90
N PHE A 84 2.17 30.98 6.76
CA PHE A 84 1.97 31.79 5.56
C PHE A 84 2.54 33.22 5.65
N THR A 85 3.29 33.57 6.69
CA THR A 85 3.76 34.97 6.91
C THR A 85 4.91 35.41 6.00
N SER A 86 5.58 34.48 5.31
CA SER A 86 6.69 34.77 4.40
C SER A 86 6.77 33.74 3.26
N PRO A 87 5.84 33.81 2.29
CA PRO A 87 5.86 32.93 1.12
C PRO A 87 6.99 33.31 0.15
N ILE A 88 7.49 32.33 -0.60
CA ILE A 88 8.47 32.52 -1.68
C ILE A 88 7.80 33.22 -2.87
N SER A 89 6.53 32.91 -3.13
CA SER A 89 5.68 33.52 -4.17
C SER A 89 4.21 33.27 -3.82
N ARG A 90 3.30 34.17 -4.22
CA ARG A 90 1.85 34.06 -3.94
C ARG A 90 1.05 34.53 -5.16
N TRP A 91 -0.03 33.81 -5.46
CA TRP A 91 -0.94 34.08 -6.58
C TRP A 91 -2.38 34.18 -6.05
N THR A 92 -2.94 35.39 -6.01
CA THR A 92 -4.27 35.68 -5.44
C THR A 92 -5.42 35.65 -6.44
N ASN A 93 -5.12 35.47 -7.72
CA ASN A 93 -6.08 35.46 -8.81
C ASN A 93 -6.16 34.03 -9.37
N GLY A 94 -7.38 33.48 -9.39
CA GLY A 94 -7.67 32.15 -9.90
C GLY A 94 -8.26 32.19 -11.32
N PRO A 95 -8.02 31.15 -12.15
CA PRO A 95 -7.14 30.00 -11.88
C PRO A 95 -5.65 30.40 -11.98
N ALA A 96 -4.84 30.01 -10.99
CA ALA A 96 -3.42 30.33 -10.98
C ALA A 96 -2.62 29.27 -11.76
N THR A 97 -1.74 29.72 -12.66
CA THR A 97 -0.92 28.86 -13.53
C THR A 97 0.55 29.00 -13.14
N ILE A 98 1.22 27.89 -12.81
CA ILE A 98 2.58 27.88 -12.23
C ILE A 98 3.47 26.85 -12.93
N THR A 99 4.46 27.31 -13.69
CA THR A 99 5.44 26.44 -14.36
C THR A 99 6.55 25.96 -13.41
N LEU A 100 6.87 24.67 -13.50
CA LEU A 100 7.82 23.97 -12.65
C LEU A 100 9.25 24.12 -13.21
N ASN A 101 9.83 25.31 -13.06
CA ASN A 101 11.14 25.67 -13.62
C ASN A 101 12.36 25.08 -12.89
N GLN A 102 12.16 24.24 -11.87
CA GLN A 102 13.22 23.70 -10.99
C GLN A 102 12.88 22.26 -10.57
N SER A 103 13.89 21.42 -10.42
CA SER A 103 13.78 20.03 -9.93
C SER A 103 13.94 19.95 -8.41
N GLY A 104 13.29 18.98 -7.78
CA GLY A 104 13.29 18.75 -6.33
C GLY A 104 11.91 19.00 -5.70
N GLU A 105 11.87 19.08 -4.37
CA GLU A 105 10.61 19.25 -3.62
C GLU A 105 10.04 20.68 -3.75
N HIS A 106 8.79 20.79 -4.20
CA HIS A 106 8.04 22.04 -4.26
C HIS A 106 6.80 21.95 -3.34
N PHE A 107 6.59 22.99 -2.53
CA PHE A 107 5.53 23.05 -1.53
C PHE A 107 4.61 24.25 -1.75
N PHE A 108 3.31 24.02 -1.71
CA PHE A 108 2.26 25.00 -1.94
C PHE A 108 1.19 24.94 -0.84
N ILE A 109 0.67 26.09 -0.41
CA ILE A 109 -0.40 26.22 0.60
C ILE A 109 -1.39 27.33 0.23
N SER A 110 -2.64 27.25 0.70
CA SER A 110 -3.50 28.44 0.79
C SER A 110 -3.09 29.28 2.01
N THR A 111 -3.05 30.62 1.87
CA THR A 111 -2.65 31.55 2.94
C THR A 111 -3.83 32.15 3.72
N PHE A 112 -5.05 31.82 3.31
CA PHE A 112 -6.27 32.16 4.05
C PHE A 112 -6.34 31.36 5.37
N ASP A 113 -6.89 31.97 6.44
CA ASP A 113 -6.79 31.40 7.79
C ASP A 113 -7.34 29.96 7.86
N ARG A 114 -6.63 29.11 8.62
CA ARG A 114 -6.87 27.68 8.86
C ARG A 114 -6.88 26.77 7.63
N ARG A 115 -7.03 27.26 6.39
CA ARG A 115 -7.19 26.44 5.18
C ARG A 115 -6.06 25.42 4.99
N CYS A 116 -4.80 25.85 5.05
CA CYS A 116 -3.64 24.95 5.03
C CYS A 116 -3.72 23.87 6.13
N SER A 117 -4.07 24.26 7.36
CA SER A 117 -4.16 23.35 8.52
C SER A 117 -5.34 22.38 8.41
N LEU A 118 -6.38 22.74 7.66
CA LEU A 118 -7.50 21.87 7.29
C LEU A 118 -7.21 21.01 6.06
N GLY A 119 -6.01 21.10 5.47
CA GLY A 119 -5.53 20.22 4.41
C GLY A 119 -5.32 20.85 3.05
N GLU A 120 -5.50 22.17 2.91
CA GLU A 120 -5.31 22.88 1.63
C GLU A 120 -3.84 23.21 1.38
N LYS A 121 -3.10 22.14 1.09
CA LYS A 121 -1.65 22.13 0.95
C LYS A 121 -1.21 20.98 0.04
N LEU A 122 -0.29 21.27 -0.88
CA LEU A 122 0.26 20.36 -1.87
C LEU A 122 1.79 20.29 -1.72
N ALA A 123 2.34 19.08 -1.71
CA ALA A 123 3.77 18.83 -1.87
C ALA A 123 3.97 17.94 -3.10
N ILE A 124 4.94 18.28 -3.95
CA ILE A 124 5.33 17.50 -5.13
C ILE A 124 6.86 17.40 -5.19
N ASN A 125 7.37 16.38 -5.88
CA ASN A 125 8.78 16.27 -6.23
C ASN A 125 8.94 16.30 -7.76
N VAL A 126 9.68 17.29 -8.26
CA VAL A 126 9.84 17.54 -9.70
C VAL A 126 11.13 16.90 -10.21
N SER A 127 11.02 15.99 -11.18
CA SER A 127 12.18 15.37 -11.83
C SER A 127 12.85 16.33 -12.82
N ALA A 128 14.18 16.25 -12.97
CA ALA A 128 14.90 17.07 -13.93
C ALA A 128 14.47 16.72 -15.38
N ALA A 129 14.33 17.73 -16.23
CA ALA A 129 14.05 17.52 -17.65
C ALA A 129 15.16 16.69 -18.30
N SER A 130 14.78 15.64 -19.04
CA SER A 130 15.71 14.81 -19.78
C SER A 130 16.28 15.57 -20.98
N GLY A 131 17.37 16.30 -20.76
CA GLY A 131 18.15 16.93 -21.82
C GLY A 131 18.73 15.89 -22.80
N PRO A 132 19.21 16.32 -23.98
CA PRO A 132 19.87 15.43 -24.91
C PRO A 132 21.09 14.77 -24.24
N ALA A 133 21.18 13.44 -24.37
CA ALA A 133 22.28 12.68 -23.79
C ALA A 133 23.64 13.14 -24.38
N PRO A 134 24.70 13.27 -23.56
CA PRO A 134 26.04 13.48 -24.09
C PRO A 134 26.42 12.39 -25.08
N ALA A 135 27.05 12.76 -26.20
CA ALA A 135 27.45 11.81 -27.23
C ALA A 135 28.40 10.73 -26.67
N PRO A 136 28.28 9.46 -27.11
CA PRO A 136 29.10 8.37 -26.59
C PRO A 136 30.57 8.59 -26.95
N THR A 137 31.36 8.98 -25.94
CA THR A 137 32.81 9.12 -26.08
C THR A 137 33.44 7.74 -26.01
N THR A 138 34.30 7.41 -26.99
CA THR A 138 34.94 6.09 -27.10
C THR A 138 36.07 5.91 -26.09
N THR A 139 35.72 5.59 -24.85
CA THR A 139 36.68 5.15 -23.81
C THR A 139 37.31 3.82 -24.24
N PRO A 140 38.65 3.66 -24.16
CA PRO A 140 39.32 2.42 -24.55
C PRO A 140 39.01 1.26 -23.59
N THR A 141 39.05 0.04 -24.13
CA THR A 141 38.72 -1.22 -23.45
C THR A 141 39.52 -1.44 -22.16
N PRO A 142 38.86 -1.56 -20.99
CA PRO A 142 39.52 -2.00 -19.76
C PRO A 142 40.01 -3.45 -19.87
N PRO A 143 41.09 -3.85 -19.17
CA PRO A 143 41.50 -5.25 -19.08
C PRO A 143 40.39 -6.12 -18.46
N ALA A 144 40.36 -7.41 -18.80
CA ALA A 144 39.38 -8.36 -18.28
C ALA A 144 39.48 -8.47 -16.74
N ALA A 145 38.49 -7.93 -16.05
CA ALA A 145 38.36 -8.03 -14.59
C ALA A 145 37.84 -9.41 -14.16
N SER A 146 38.25 -9.85 -12.98
CA SER A 146 37.91 -11.15 -12.41
C SER A 146 36.41 -11.37 -12.18
N ALA A 147 36.01 -12.63 -12.03
CA ALA A 147 34.63 -13.05 -11.83
C ALA A 147 33.91 -12.28 -10.69
N PRO A 148 32.61 -11.98 -10.84
CA PRO A 148 31.88 -11.17 -9.86
C PRO A 148 31.73 -11.90 -8.53
N THR A 149 32.30 -11.32 -7.47
CA THR A 149 31.89 -11.62 -6.09
C THR A 149 30.40 -11.25 -5.91
N PRO A 150 29.61 -12.03 -5.16
CA PRO A 150 28.19 -11.74 -4.96
C PRO A 150 28.02 -10.43 -4.17
N THR A 151 27.48 -9.40 -4.83
CA THR A 151 27.11 -8.14 -4.19
C THR A 151 26.08 -8.40 -3.10
N THR A 152 26.43 -8.14 -1.85
CA THR A 152 25.47 -8.18 -0.74
C THR A 152 24.45 -7.06 -0.91
N THR A 153 23.21 -7.42 -1.27
CA THR A 153 22.07 -6.49 -1.33
C THR A 153 21.96 -5.73 0.00
N PRO A 154 21.84 -4.39 0.00
CA PRO A 154 21.72 -3.61 1.23
C PRO A 154 20.46 -4.02 2.00
N THR A 155 20.63 -4.61 3.17
CA THR A 155 19.52 -5.04 4.04
C THR A 155 18.78 -3.81 4.58
N ARG A 156 17.58 -3.55 4.06
CA ARG A 156 16.65 -2.56 4.61
C ARG A 156 16.32 -2.92 6.07
N SER A 157 16.64 -2.02 6.99
CA SER A 157 16.24 -2.16 8.40
C SER A 157 14.71 -2.14 8.55
N PRO A 158 14.13 -2.80 9.57
CA PRO A 158 12.71 -2.73 9.86
C PRO A 158 12.17 -1.30 9.94
N VAL A 159 11.06 -1.04 9.26
CA VAL A 159 10.38 0.26 9.23
C VAL A 159 9.13 0.23 10.12
N THR A 160 8.88 1.31 10.85
CA THR A 160 7.65 1.50 11.62
C THR A 160 6.70 2.40 10.85
N TYR A 161 5.48 1.92 10.58
CA TYR A 161 4.43 2.61 9.83
C TYR A 161 3.25 2.97 10.74
N THR A 162 2.99 4.26 10.93
CA THR A 162 1.80 4.74 11.67
C THR A 162 0.57 4.69 10.78
N VAL A 163 -0.40 3.82 11.08
CA VAL A 163 -1.60 3.61 10.28
C VAL A 163 -2.50 4.84 10.33
N GLY A 164 -2.76 5.44 9.17
CA GLY A 164 -3.47 6.72 9.05
C GLY A 164 -2.62 7.95 9.37
N ASP A 165 -1.31 7.80 9.52
CA ASP A 165 -0.33 8.86 9.79
C ASP A 165 -0.77 9.78 10.96
N VAL A 166 -1.17 11.03 10.68
CA VAL A 166 -1.64 12.00 11.71
C VAL A 166 -3.11 11.85 12.10
N VAL A 167 -3.93 11.17 11.28
CA VAL A 167 -5.33 10.87 11.56
C VAL A 167 -5.46 9.67 12.51
N GLY A 168 -4.48 8.77 12.47
CA GLY A 168 -4.52 7.50 13.17
C GLY A 168 -5.60 6.57 12.59
N TRP A 169 -5.97 5.57 13.37
CA TRP A 169 -6.98 4.57 13.06
C TRP A 169 -8.37 5.09 13.48
N ASN A 170 -9.04 5.78 12.55
CA ASN A 170 -10.39 6.33 12.65
C ASN A 170 -11.30 6.00 11.45
N VAL A 171 -12.62 6.12 11.60
CA VAL A 171 -13.55 6.24 10.45
C VAL A 171 -13.40 7.64 9.86
N LEU A 172 -13.20 7.72 8.54
CA LEU A 172 -13.16 8.99 7.81
C LEU A 172 -14.47 9.21 7.04
N VAL A 173 -15.20 10.25 7.41
CA VAL A 173 -16.45 10.62 6.73
C VAL A 173 -16.18 10.93 5.26
N ASN A 174 -17.05 10.41 4.38
CA ASN A 174 -17.00 10.56 2.92
C ASN A 174 -15.86 9.83 2.17
N THR A 175 -15.06 8.97 2.81
CA THR A 175 -14.09 8.12 2.08
C THR A 175 -13.93 6.73 2.69
N THR A 176 -14.22 5.69 1.90
CA THR A 176 -14.08 4.28 2.33
C THR A 176 -12.75 3.64 1.93
N GLN A 177 -11.94 4.31 1.10
CA GLN A 177 -10.64 3.80 0.62
C GLN A 177 -9.42 4.39 1.35
N ALA A 178 -9.60 5.28 2.35
CA ALA A 178 -8.50 6.04 2.95
C ALA A 178 -7.28 5.19 3.40
N TYR A 179 -7.49 3.99 3.97
CA TYR A 179 -6.39 3.10 4.37
C TYR A 179 -5.75 2.34 3.21
N ALA A 180 -6.51 2.04 2.16
CA ALA A 180 -5.96 1.47 0.93
C ALA A 180 -5.07 2.51 0.21
N LEU A 181 -5.50 3.78 0.19
CA LEU A 181 -4.71 4.91 -0.33
C LEU A 181 -3.46 5.16 0.53
N TRP A 182 -3.59 5.15 1.86
CA TRP A 182 -2.45 5.24 2.79
C TRP A 182 -1.42 4.12 2.55
N ALA A 183 -1.87 2.91 2.24
CA ALA A 183 -1.01 1.74 1.97
C ALA A 183 -0.40 1.72 0.56
N ALA A 184 -1.06 2.32 -0.44
CA ALA A 184 -0.73 2.14 -1.86
C ALA A 184 0.75 2.43 -2.23
N ASN A 185 1.36 3.42 -1.57
CA ASN A 185 2.75 3.82 -1.78
C ASN A 185 3.70 3.36 -0.64
N LYS A 186 3.39 2.25 0.04
CA LYS A 186 4.22 1.69 1.12
C LYS A 186 4.61 0.24 0.82
N THR A 187 5.90 -0.05 0.82
CA THR A 187 6.42 -1.42 0.70
C THR A 187 6.58 -2.04 2.08
N PHE A 188 5.66 -2.93 2.45
CA PHE A 188 5.74 -3.70 3.69
C PHE A 188 6.63 -4.93 3.51
N MET A 189 7.55 -5.13 4.45
CA MET A 189 8.48 -6.27 4.47
C MET A 189 8.38 -7.02 5.80
N VAL A 190 8.77 -8.31 5.78
CA VAL A 190 8.88 -9.11 7.01
C VAL A 190 9.83 -8.44 8.00
N GLY A 191 9.31 -8.18 9.21
CA GLY A 191 9.99 -7.45 10.29
C GLY A 191 9.50 -6.01 10.49
N ASP A 192 8.84 -5.39 9.52
CA ASP A 192 8.25 -4.06 9.67
C ASP A 192 7.14 -4.06 10.74
N THR A 193 6.83 -2.88 11.30
CA THR A 193 5.83 -2.73 12.37
C THR A 193 4.72 -1.76 11.98
N LEU A 194 3.46 -2.20 12.06
CA LEU A 194 2.30 -1.31 12.01
C LEU A 194 2.03 -0.72 13.41
N VAL A 195 1.70 0.57 13.47
CA VAL A 195 1.28 1.26 14.71
C VAL A 195 -0.08 1.87 14.51
N PHE A 196 -1.08 1.38 15.24
CA PHE A 196 -2.45 1.88 15.19
C PHE A 196 -2.74 2.75 16.42
N ASN A 197 -2.90 4.05 16.18
CA ASN A 197 -3.31 5.02 17.20
C ASN A 197 -4.83 5.23 17.11
N PHE A 198 -5.58 4.93 18.17
CA PHE A 198 -7.04 5.15 18.24
C PHE A 198 -7.47 5.55 19.65
N VAL A 199 -8.70 6.04 19.79
CA VAL A 199 -9.28 6.38 21.11
C VAL A 199 -9.80 5.10 21.79
N ASN A 200 -9.19 4.73 22.91
CA ASN A 200 -9.53 3.55 23.71
C ASN A 200 -11.04 3.51 24.03
N GLY A 201 -11.65 2.32 24.04
CA GLY A 201 -13.07 2.12 24.31
C GLY A 201 -14.03 2.51 23.19
N THR A 202 -13.59 3.27 22.18
CA THR A 202 -14.42 3.65 21.01
C THR A 202 -14.19 2.77 19.77
N GLN A 203 -13.03 2.10 19.74
CA GLN A 203 -12.36 1.51 18.58
C GLN A 203 -11.41 0.40 19.04
N ASN A 204 -11.07 -0.50 18.12
CA ASN A 204 -10.03 -1.52 18.28
C ASN A 204 -9.38 -1.85 16.92
N VAL A 205 -8.36 -2.70 16.94
CA VAL A 205 -7.79 -3.32 15.75
C VAL A 205 -8.06 -4.82 15.84
N ALA A 206 -8.62 -5.39 14.80
CA ALA A 206 -8.80 -6.83 14.66
C ALA A 206 -8.18 -7.31 13.36
N GLU A 207 -7.35 -8.34 13.46
CA GLU A 207 -6.84 -9.08 12.32
C GLU A 207 -7.90 -10.09 11.85
N VAL A 208 -8.11 -10.20 10.54
CA VAL A 208 -9.22 -10.94 9.92
C VAL A 208 -8.76 -11.67 8.67
N THR A 209 -9.53 -12.67 8.24
CA THR A 209 -9.32 -13.29 6.91
C THR A 209 -9.77 -12.34 5.80
N LYS A 210 -9.29 -12.57 4.57
CA LYS A 210 -9.72 -11.81 3.38
C LYS A 210 -11.24 -11.77 3.20
N SER A 211 -11.91 -12.92 3.35
CA SER A 211 -13.37 -12.99 3.25
C SER A 211 -14.11 -12.25 4.38
N ALA A 212 -13.57 -12.24 5.60
CA ALA A 212 -14.10 -11.45 6.71
C ALA A 212 -13.86 -9.95 6.51
N TYR A 213 -12.72 -9.56 5.96
CA TYR A 213 -12.41 -8.19 5.55
C TYR A 213 -13.37 -7.70 4.44
N ASP A 214 -13.54 -8.46 3.37
CA ASP A 214 -14.39 -8.10 2.23
C ASP A 214 -15.87 -7.98 2.60
N SER A 215 -16.38 -8.93 3.39
CA SER A 215 -17.77 -8.91 3.90
C SER A 215 -17.99 -8.03 5.13
N CYS A 216 -16.93 -7.44 5.70
CA CYS A 216 -16.95 -6.77 7.00
C CYS A 216 -17.52 -7.62 8.16
N ASN A 217 -17.37 -8.95 8.08
CA ASN A 217 -17.77 -9.86 9.15
C ASN A 217 -16.75 -9.88 10.29
N THR A 218 -17.07 -9.20 11.39
CA THR A 218 -16.19 -9.06 12.56
C THR A 218 -16.39 -10.15 13.63
N THR A 219 -17.19 -11.19 13.35
CA THR A 219 -17.44 -12.30 14.30
C THR A 219 -16.35 -13.38 14.29
N SER A 220 -15.62 -13.53 13.17
CA SER A 220 -14.53 -14.49 12.99
C SER A 220 -13.19 -13.78 12.84
N THR A 221 -12.68 -13.25 13.95
CA THR A 221 -11.38 -12.56 14.02
C THR A 221 -10.24 -13.53 14.34
N ILE A 222 -9.05 -13.24 13.81
CA ILE A 222 -7.79 -13.98 14.06
C ILE A 222 -7.16 -13.50 15.37
N SER A 223 -7.20 -12.20 15.63
CA SER A 223 -6.76 -11.56 16.87
C SER A 223 -7.42 -10.19 17.03
N VAL A 224 -7.60 -9.73 18.27
CA VAL A 224 -8.22 -8.42 18.58
C VAL A 224 -7.40 -7.69 19.63
N TYR A 225 -7.07 -6.44 19.34
CA TYR A 225 -6.23 -5.56 20.15
C TYR A 225 -7.03 -4.30 20.53
N THR A 226 -7.34 -4.15 21.82
CA THR A 226 -8.23 -3.09 22.35
C THR A 226 -7.50 -1.93 23.01
N VAL A 227 -6.21 -2.08 23.33
CA VAL A 227 -5.41 -1.06 24.05
C VAL A 227 -4.48 -0.32 23.08
N PRO A 228 -4.71 0.98 22.80
CA PRO A 228 -3.82 1.78 21.96
C PRO A 228 -2.59 2.29 22.74
N PRO A 229 -1.44 2.56 22.07
CA PRO A 229 -1.19 2.32 20.64
C PRO A 229 -0.86 0.85 20.37
N VAL A 230 -1.60 0.21 19.47
CA VAL A 230 -1.36 -1.19 19.10
C VAL A 230 -0.17 -1.27 18.15
N ARG A 231 0.78 -2.16 18.44
CA ARG A 231 1.98 -2.41 17.61
C ARG A 231 1.95 -3.84 17.10
N ILE A 232 1.87 -4.03 15.79
CA ILE A 232 1.84 -5.34 15.13
C ILE A 232 3.12 -5.50 14.30
N ILE A 233 3.95 -6.48 14.64
CA ILE A 233 5.14 -6.84 13.85
C ILE A 233 4.70 -7.77 12.72
N LEU A 234 5.05 -7.42 11.48
CA LEU A 234 4.72 -8.18 10.28
C LEU A 234 5.65 -9.39 10.16
N ALA A 235 5.34 -10.44 10.92
CA ALA A 235 6.22 -11.60 11.11
C ALA A 235 6.25 -12.58 9.93
N ALA A 236 5.30 -12.50 8.98
CA ALA A 236 5.16 -13.42 7.85
C ALA A 236 4.78 -12.68 6.56
N PRO A 237 5.25 -13.15 5.38
CA PRO A 237 4.86 -12.58 4.09
C PRO A 237 3.44 -13.02 3.68
N GLY A 238 2.82 -12.29 2.76
CA GLY A 238 1.46 -12.53 2.26
C GLY A 238 0.51 -11.35 2.48
N GLU A 239 -0.78 -11.55 2.19
CA GLU A 239 -1.80 -10.53 2.44
C GLU A 239 -2.22 -10.51 3.92
N HIS A 240 -2.20 -9.34 4.56
CA HIS A 240 -2.70 -9.13 5.92
C HIS A 240 -3.86 -8.14 5.91
N PHE A 241 -4.90 -8.41 6.70
CA PHE A 241 -6.14 -7.65 6.72
C PHE A 241 -6.53 -7.25 8.14
N TYR A 242 -6.79 -5.96 8.34
CA TYR A 242 -7.14 -5.37 9.63
C TYR A 242 -8.43 -4.56 9.53
N THR A 243 -9.24 -4.59 10.59
CA THR A 243 -10.52 -3.87 10.69
C THR A 243 -10.83 -3.50 12.14
N SER A 244 -11.93 -2.78 12.38
CA SER A 244 -12.48 -2.55 13.72
C SER A 244 -13.73 -3.42 13.93
N THR A 245 -13.86 -4.07 15.10
CA THR A 245 -15.03 -4.90 15.42
C THR A 245 -16.24 -4.12 15.92
N TYR A 246 -16.10 -2.82 16.16
CA TYR A 246 -17.20 -1.94 16.54
C TYR A 246 -18.19 -1.79 15.36
N PRO A 247 -19.51 -1.67 15.63
CA PRO A 247 -20.55 -1.57 14.59
C PRO A 247 -20.25 -0.53 13.51
N ASP A 248 -20.60 -0.88 12.28
CA ASP A 248 -20.52 -0.08 11.04
C ASP A 248 -19.13 0.44 10.63
N ARG A 249 -18.14 0.47 11.52
CA ARG A 249 -16.81 1.08 11.27
C ARG A 249 -16.09 0.48 10.06
N CYS A 250 -16.13 -0.85 9.91
CA CYS A 250 -15.56 -1.53 8.74
C CYS A 250 -16.24 -1.09 7.42
N SER A 251 -17.57 -1.06 7.42
CA SER A 251 -18.40 -0.66 6.27
C SER A 251 -18.22 0.81 5.90
N LEU A 252 -17.97 1.65 6.91
CA LEU A 252 -17.60 3.08 6.79
C LEU A 252 -16.10 3.29 6.48
N GLY A 253 -15.36 2.24 6.12
CA GLY A 253 -14.00 2.35 5.59
C GLY A 253 -12.86 2.16 6.58
N GLN A 254 -13.10 1.89 7.87
CA GLN A 254 -12.05 1.59 8.84
C GLN A 254 -11.56 0.14 8.71
N LYS A 255 -10.94 -0.14 7.55
CA LYS A 255 -10.39 -1.42 7.14
C LYS A 255 -9.12 -1.21 6.31
N LEU A 256 -8.04 -1.92 6.63
CA LEU A 256 -6.73 -1.87 5.97
C LEU A 256 -6.38 -3.25 5.39
N ALA A 257 -5.98 -3.30 4.13
CA ALA A 257 -5.30 -4.45 3.53
C ALA A 257 -3.87 -4.06 3.15
N ILE A 258 -2.91 -4.94 3.40
CA ILE A 258 -1.53 -4.79 2.94
C ILE A 258 -1.01 -6.12 2.37
N ASN A 259 -0.01 -6.06 1.51
CA ASN A 259 0.76 -7.22 1.07
C ASN A 259 2.19 -7.11 1.62
N VAL A 260 2.61 -8.08 2.41
CA VAL A 260 3.92 -8.14 3.06
C VAL A 260 4.85 -8.99 2.21
N THR A 261 5.93 -8.37 1.73
CA THR A 261 6.96 -9.06 0.94
C THR A 261 7.99 -9.73 1.86
N SER A 262 8.49 -10.90 1.45
CA SER A 262 9.61 -11.53 2.14
C SER A 262 10.89 -10.75 1.90
N SER A 263 11.44 -10.17 2.96
CA SER A 263 12.84 -9.77 3.02
C SER A 263 13.68 -10.96 2.54
N SER A 264 14.44 -10.81 1.46
CA SER A 264 15.24 -11.90 0.86
C SER A 264 16.51 -12.17 1.67
N ALA A 265 16.34 -12.43 2.97
CA ALA A 265 17.35 -13.00 3.83
C ALA A 265 17.55 -14.46 3.40
N THR A 266 18.49 -14.68 2.49
CA THR A 266 18.99 -16.01 2.19
C THR A 266 19.69 -16.54 3.44
N THR A 267 18.94 -17.26 4.28
CA THR A 267 19.52 -18.15 5.30
C THR A 267 20.62 -18.96 4.62
N PRO A 268 21.85 -19.01 5.15
CA PRO A 268 22.92 -19.77 4.53
C PRO A 268 22.46 -21.22 4.41
N SER A 269 22.30 -21.68 3.17
CA SER A 269 21.92 -23.06 2.88
C SER A 269 22.94 -23.98 3.54
N PRO A 270 22.53 -25.00 4.31
CA PRO A 270 23.47 -25.92 4.94
C PRO A 270 24.26 -26.61 3.83
N SER A 271 25.53 -26.21 3.67
CA SER A 271 26.38 -26.70 2.59
C SER A 271 26.45 -28.24 2.67
N PRO A 272 26.22 -28.96 1.56
CA PRO A 272 26.26 -30.41 1.58
C PRO A 272 27.69 -30.87 1.87
N ALA A 273 27.91 -31.34 3.10
CA ALA A 273 29.19 -31.89 3.52
C ALA A 273 29.55 -33.09 2.63
N ALA A 274 30.72 -33.02 1.99
CA ALA A 274 31.12 -34.00 0.99
C ALA A 274 31.34 -35.40 1.60
N THR A 275 31.08 -36.42 0.79
CA THR A 275 31.27 -37.83 1.15
C THR A 275 32.73 -38.16 1.47
N THR A 276 32.93 -39.04 2.46
CA THR A 276 34.17 -39.80 2.65
C THR A 276 33.79 -41.21 3.15
N PRO A 277 34.38 -42.31 2.64
CA PRO A 277 33.75 -43.64 2.72
C PRO A 277 34.33 -44.59 3.78
N SER A 278 33.66 -45.74 3.92
CA SER A 278 34.13 -47.03 4.48
C SER A 278 34.16 -47.18 6.01
N PRO A 279 34.11 -48.43 6.56
CA PRO A 279 33.92 -49.73 5.91
C PRO A 279 32.66 -50.50 6.39
N SER A 280 32.39 -51.65 5.76
CA SER A 280 31.23 -52.50 6.00
C SER A 280 31.31 -53.37 7.26
N SER A 281 30.16 -53.67 7.89
CA SER A 281 30.00 -54.82 8.79
C SER A 281 28.70 -55.59 8.50
N LEU A 282 28.80 -56.92 8.50
CA LEU A 282 27.84 -57.86 7.93
C LEU A 282 26.50 -57.99 8.68
N SER A 283 25.45 -58.25 7.89
CA SER A 283 24.33 -59.22 8.06
C SER A 283 24.43 -60.24 9.22
N PRO A 284 23.29 -60.77 9.76
CA PRO A 284 22.17 -61.28 8.96
C PRO A 284 20.74 -60.98 9.44
N ALA A 285 19.77 -61.38 8.61
CA ALA A 285 18.34 -61.20 8.81
C ALA A 285 17.63 -62.45 9.36
N THR A 286 16.45 -62.26 9.96
CA THR A 286 15.48 -63.34 10.21
C THR A 286 14.04 -62.85 10.09
N ARG A 287 13.22 -63.60 9.36
CA ARG A 287 11.75 -63.46 9.27
C ARG A 287 11.14 -64.85 9.03
N PRO A 288 10.06 -65.21 9.74
CA PRO A 288 9.00 -66.04 9.12
C PRO A 288 7.62 -65.37 9.16
N SER A 289 6.64 -65.97 8.45
CA SER A 289 5.22 -65.62 8.49
C SER A 289 4.41 -66.59 9.37
N SER A 290 3.34 -66.11 10.00
CA SER A 290 2.00 -66.75 10.03
C SER A 290 0.99 -65.77 10.65
N THR A 291 -0.15 -65.38 10.07
CA THR A 291 -1.31 -66.12 9.47
C THR A 291 -2.32 -66.60 10.51
N ALA A 292 -3.45 -65.87 10.68
CA ALA A 292 -4.80 -66.38 11.03
C ALA A 292 -5.86 -65.25 11.06
N THR A 293 -7.13 -65.58 10.81
CA THR A 293 -8.35 -64.71 10.89
C THR A 293 -9.58 -65.61 11.20
N PRO A 294 -10.83 -65.09 11.12
CA PRO A 294 -11.69 -64.44 12.14
C PRO A 294 -12.43 -65.51 13.02
N PRO A 295 -13.70 -65.42 13.50
CA PRO A 295 -14.70 -64.33 13.70
C PRO A 295 -15.09 -64.20 15.22
N SER A 296 -16.17 -63.56 15.73
CA SER A 296 -17.55 -63.32 15.25
C SER A 296 -18.31 -62.23 16.06
N THR A 297 -19.42 -61.71 15.50
CA THR A 297 -20.73 -61.30 16.13
C THR A 297 -20.79 -60.62 17.52
N SER A 298 -21.65 -59.63 17.80
CA SER A 298 -22.66 -58.82 17.07
C SER A 298 -23.12 -57.65 18.01
N THR A 299 -24.25 -56.91 17.95
CA THR A 299 -25.55 -56.97 17.24
C THR A 299 -26.22 -55.56 17.20
N SER A 300 -27.22 -55.39 16.34
CA SER A 300 -28.25 -54.31 16.39
C SER A 300 -29.39 -54.68 17.40
N PRO A 301 -30.43 -53.86 17.73
CA PRO A 301 -31.14 -52.91 16.84
C PRO A 301 -31.68 -51.58 17.46
N SER A 302 -32.37 -50.81 16.61
CA SER A 302 -33.34 -49.72 16.93
C SER A 302 -34.68 -50.03 16.21
N PRO A 303 -35.78 -49.24 16.30
CA PRO A 303 -36.18 -48.18 17.25
C PRO A 303 -37.49 -48.59 18.00
N PRO A 304 -38.37 -47.69 18.50
CA PRO A 304 -39.38 -47.03 17.64
C PRO A 304 -39.74 -45.57 18.05
N SER A 305 -40.72 -44.96 17.36
CA SER A 305 -41.12 -43.55 17.50
C SER A 305 -42.57 -43.37 18.02
N THR A 306 -42.85 -42.38 18.89
CA THR A 306 -44.23 -41.93 19.21
C THR A 306 -44.36 -40.46 19.67
N THR A 307 -44.94 -39.65 18.77
CA THR A 307 -45.99 -38.60 18.90
C THR A 307 -46.35 -37.89 20.23
N THR A 308 -46.62 -36.57 20.11
CA THR A 308 -47.47 -35.68 20.97
C THR A 308 -46.95 -35.29 22.38
N THR A 309 -47.09 -34.03 22.83
CA THR A 309 -48.38 -33.38 23.20
C THR A 309 -48.36 -31.84 23.11
N THR A 310 -49.54 -31.25 22.88
CA THR A 310 -49.87 -29.82 22.79
C THR A 310 -49.61 -28.99 24.05
N SER A 311 -49.29 -27.69 23.91
CA SER A 311 -49.64 -26.68 24.94
C SER A 311 -49.98 -25.33 24.29
N GLU A 312 -51.11 -24.73 24.70
CA GLU A 312 -51.64 -23.46 24.19
C GLU A 312 -51.44 -22.36 25.24
N ARG A 313 -50.97 -21.17 24.83
CA ARG A 313 -51.30 -19.95 25.58
C ARG A 313 -51.68 -18.78 24.68
N ARG A 314 -52.87 -18.24 24.93
CA ARG A 314 -53.65 -17.42 24.00
C ARG A 314 -54.07 -16.11 24.67
N LYS A 315 -53.86 -14.98 23.95
CA LYS A 315 -54.38 -13.63 24.29
C LYS A 315 -53.69 -13.01 25.56
N LYS A 316 -53.79 -11.70 25.84
CA LYS A 316 -54.89 -10.75 25.57
C LYS A 316 -54.41 -9.31 25.28
N LYS A 317 -55.32 -8.50 24.71
CA LYS A 317 -55.12 -7.18 24.10
C LYS A 317 -56.04 -6.13 24.77
N THR A 318 -55.44 -5.05 25.28
CA THR A 318 -56.07 -3.80 25.78
C THR A 318 -54.99 -2.70 25.66
N ARG A 319 -55.11 -1.53 25.02
CA ARG A 319 -56.19 -0.73 24.40
C ARG A 319 -57.09 0.09 25.36
N ARG A 320 -56.64 1.28 25.79
CA ARG A 320 -57.27 2.57 25.41
C ARG A 320 -56.55 3.83 25.92
N SER A 321 -56.72 4.90 25.14
CA SER A 321 -56.81 6.34 25.43
C SER A 321 -56.40 6.88 26.81
N LEU A 322 -55.56 7.92 26.78
CA LEU A 322 -56.07 9.30 26.71
C LEU A 322 -55.46 10.01 25.49
#